data_AF-A0A522QDU2-F1
#
_entry.id   AF-A0A522QDU2-F1
#
_cell.length_a   1.000
_cell.length_b   1.000
_cell.length_c   1.000
_cell.angle_alpha   90.00
_cell.angle_beta   90.00
_cell.angle_gamma   90.00
#
_symmetry.space_group_name_H-M   'P 1'
#
loop_
_entity.id
_entity.type
_entity.pdbx_description
1 polymer ?
#
loop_
_entity_poly.entity_id
_entity_poly.type
_entity_poly.pdbx_seq_one_letter_code
_entity_poly.pdbx_strand_id
1 'polypeptide(L)'
;MADTLARMDLLDLDADLDPDSRLLRDTVRRFADDRLRPHIGRWFEDGALPARELAQEFGRLGILGMHLTGYGCQGSTASQYGLVCAEVEAVDSGLRSLVSVQGSLAMYSIHAYGSE
;
A
#
# COMPACT_ATOMS: atom_id res chain seq x y z
N MET A 1 5.78 -11.30 -30.00
CA MET A 1 5.51 -9.89 -30.34
C MET A 1 6.15 -9.09 -29.25
N ALA A 2 7.20 -8.32 -29.56
CA ALA A 2 7.85 -7.44 -28.60
C ALA A 2 6.76 -6.55 -28.00
N ASP A 3 6.50 -6.77 -26.72
CA ASP A 3 5.54 -5.97 -25.97
C ASP A 3 6.03 -4.53 -26.09
N THR A 4 5.13 -3.69 -26.57
CA THR A 4 5.43 -2.28 -26.79
C THR A 4 5.86 -1.77 -25.43
N LEU A 5 7.14 -1.37 -25.28
CA LEU A 5 7.69 -0.67 -24.09
C LEU A 5 6.53 -0.14 -23.28
N ALA A 6 6.17 -0.86 -22.18
CA ALA A 6 4.92 -0.61 -21.49
C ALA A 6 4.85 0.90 -21.32
N ARG A 7 3.84 1.57 -21.89
CA ARG A 7 3.92 3.02 -22.15
C ARG A 7 4.23 3.85 -20.89
N MET A 8 4.00 3.25 -19.72
CA MET A 8 4.24 3.78 -18.39
C MET A 8 5.60 3.38 -17.76
N ASP A 9 6.30 2.38 -18.29
CA ASP A 9 7.58 1.86 -17.80
C ASP A 9 8.66 1.85 -18.90
N LEU A 10 9.05 3.05 -19.35
CA LEU A 10 10.07 3.23 -20.39
C LEU A 10 11.46 2.71 -19.98
N LEU A 11 11.74 2.69 -18.67
CA LEU A 11 13.04 2.29 -18.11
C LEU A 11 13.08 0.82 -17.72
N ASP A 12 11.99 0.08 -17.91
CA ASP A 12 11.86 -1.33 -17.49
C ASP A 12 12.17 -1.50 -15.98
N LEU A 13 11.66 -0.58 -15.15
CA LEU A 13 11.79 -0.62 -13.69
C LEU A 13 11.19 -1.91 -13.12
N ASP A 14 10.19 -2.47 -13.81
CA ASP A 14 9.64 -3.77 -13.47
C ASP A 14 10.70 -4.87 -13.49
N ALA A 15 11.71 -4.82 -14.37
CA ALA A 15 12.79 -5.81 -14.45
C ALA A 15 13.65 -5.86 -13.18
N ASP A 16 13.80 -4.73 -12.47
CA ASP A 16 14.59 -4.60 -11.25
C ASP A 16 13.87 -5.17 -10.00
N LEU A 17 12.57 -5.43 -10.09
CA LEU A 17 11.79 -6.00 -8.99
C LEU A 17 12.02 -7.51 -8.88
N ASP A 18 12.22 -8.03 -7.68
CA ASP A 18 12.19 -9.46 -7.43
C ASP A 18 10.74 -10.01 -7.57
N PRO A 19 10.56 -11.33 -7.78
CA PRO A 19 9.23 -11.94 -7.95
C PRO A 19 8.26 -11.67 -6.81
N ASP A 20 8.73 -11.60 -5.57
CA ASP A 20 7.87 -11.37 -4.39
C ASP A 20 7.40 -9.92 -4.36
N SER A 21 8.28 -8.97 -4.69
CA SER A 21 7.92 -7.55 -4.84
C SER A 21 6.90 -7.32 -5.96
N ARG A 22 7.05 -8.00 -7.11
CA ARG A 22 6.05 -7.95 -8.20
C ARG A 22 4.70 -8.54 -7.75
N LEU A 23 4.72 -9.69 -7.08
CA LEU A 23 3.51 -10.34 -6.58
C LEU A 23 2.78 -9.47 -5.55
N LEU A 24 3.52 -8.84 -4.63
CA LEU A 24 2.98 -7.90 -3.65
C LEU A 24 2.30 -6.74 -4.35
N ARG A 25 3.00 -6.06 -5.26
CA ARG A 25 2.45 -4.94 -6.04
C ARG A 25 1.17 -5.34 -6.76
N ASP A 26 1.19 -6.43 -7.51
CA ASP A 26 0.04 -6.86 -8.30
C ASP A 26 -1.15 -7.27 -7.40
N THR A 27 -0.87 -7.80 -6.21
CA THR A 27 -1.90 -8.11 -5.21
C THR A 27 -2.54 -6.85 -4.64
N VAL A 28 -1.74 -5.84 -4.28
CA VAL A 28 -2.27 -4.55 -3.80
C VAL A 28 -3.01 -3.82 -4.90
N ARG A 29 -2.52 -3.85 -6.15
CA ARG A 29 -3.21 -3.27 -7.32
C ARG A 29 -4.60 -3.87 -7.51
N ARG A 30 -4.70 -5.21 -7.54
CA ARG A 30 -6.00 -5.89 -7.65
C ARG A 30 -6.93 -5.53 -6.50
N PHE A 31 -6.43 -5.53 -5.26
CA PHE A 31 -7.21 -5.10 -4.12
C PHE A 31 -7.71 -3.65 -4.30
N ALA A 32 -6.84 -2.74 -4.74
CA ALA A 32 -7.17 -1.34 -4.94
C ALA A 32 -8.24 -1.15 -6.03
N ASP A 33 -8.11 -1.85 -7.15
CA ASP A 33 -9.07 -1.81 -8.25
C ASP A 33 -10.43 -2.42 -7.88
N ASP A 34 -10.44 -3.52 -7.12
CA ASP A 34 -11.68 -4.24 -6.77
C ASP A 34 -12.40 -3.62 -5.57
N ARG A 35 -11.65 -3.09 -4.59
CA ARG A 35 -12.19 -2.72 -3.26
C ARG A 35 -12.21 -1.22 -3.01
N LEU A 36 -11.38 -0.43 -3.70
CA LEU A 36 -11.21 1.00 -3.42
C LEU A 36 -11.73 1.86 -4.57
N ARG A 37 -11.26 1.59 -5.80
CA ARG A 37 -11.58 2.38 -7.00
C ARG A 37 -13.09 2.55 -7.28
N PRO A 38 -13.97 1.56 -7.04
CA PRO A 38 -15.39 1.72 -7.30
C PRO A 38 -16.09 2.74 -6.39
N HIS A 39 -15.48 3.08 -5.25
CA HIS A 39 -16.11 3.90 -4.21
C HIS A 39 -15.50 5.30 -4.08
N ILE A 40 -14.28 5.49 -4.56
CA ILE A 40 -13.48 6.69 -4.26
C ILE A 40 -14.15 8.00 -4.69
N GLY A 41 -14.82 8.03 -5.84
CA GLY A 41 -15.50 9.23 -6.33
C GLY A 41 -16.59 9.71 -5.36
N ARG A 42 -17.32 8.78 -4.75
CA ARG A 42 -18.34 9.11 -3.74
C ARG A 42 -17.70 9.54 -2.42
N TRP A 43 -16.67 8.82 -1.95
CA TRP A 43 -15.99 9.19 -0.71
C TRP A 43 -15.39 10.59 -0.77
N PHE A 44 -14.85 10.97 -1.93
CA PHE A 44 -14.35 12.31 -2.19
C PHE A 44 -15.47 13.36 -2.13
N GLU A 45 -16.56 13.16 -2.88
CA GLU A 45 -17.69 14.11 -2.92
C GLU A 45 -18.38 14.26 -1.56
N ASP A 46 -18.57 13.14 -0.84
CA ASP A 46 -19.19 13.13 0.49
C ASP A 46 -18.23 13.67 1.58
N GLY A 47 -16.95 13.88 1.28
CA GLY A 47 -15.92 14.27 2.24
C GLY A 47 -15.73 13.25 3.37
N ALA A 48 -16.07 11.99 3.11
CA ALA A 48 -16.18 10.95 4.13
C ALA A 48 -15.58 9.62 3.65
N LEU A 49 -14.77 9.02 4.51
CA LEU A 49 -14.14 7.72 4.27
C LEU A 49 -14.61 6.71 5.33
N PRO A 50 -14.97 5.47 4.97
CA PRO A 50 -15.21 4.38 5.93
C PRO A 50 -13.87 3.89 6.53
N ALA A 51 -13.19 4.79 7.26
CA ALA A 51 -11.81 4.62 7.68
C ALA A 51 -11.60 3.39 8.57
N ARG A 52 -12.58 3.03 9.40
CA ARG A 52 -12.50 1.89 10.30
C ARG A 52 -12.51 0.57 9.53
N GLU A 53 -13.44 0.41 8.61
CA GLU A 53 -13.59 -0.78 7.78
C GLU A 53 -12.37 -0.95 6.88
N LEU A 54 -11.89 0.15 6.28
CA LEU A 54 -10.68 0.15 5.47
C LEU A 54 -9.44 -0.21 6.28
N ALA A 55 -9.26 0.34 7.49
CA ALA A 55 -8.15 -0.03 8.36
C ALA A 55 -8.14 -1.54 8.68
N GLN A 56 -9.31 -2.16 8.85
CA GLN A 56 -9.40 -3.62 9.04
C GLN A 56 -9.05 -4.40 7.77
N GLU A 57 -9.48 -3.93 6.59
CA GLU A 57 -9.11 -4.58 5.31
C GLU A 57 -7.61 -4.45 5.04
N PHE A 58 -7.02 -3.28 5.24
CA PHE A 58 -5.58 -3.06 5.11
C PHE A 58 -4.76 -3.87 6.13
N GLY A 59 -5.28 -4.02 7.36
CA GLY A 59 -4.69 -4.91 8.36
C GLY A 59 -4.71 -6.37 7.91
N ARG A 60 -5.84 -6.85 7.36
CA ARG A 60 -5.95 -8.21 6.79
C ARG A 60 -5.06 -8.43 5.58
N LEU A 61 -4.87 -7.40 4.75
CA LEU A 61 -3.94 -7.42 3.62
C LEU A 61 -2.46 -7.38 4.07
N GLY A 62 -2.21 -7.00 5.32
CA GLY A 62 -0.87 -6.99 5.92
C GLY A 62 -0.03 -5.76 5.57
N ILE A 63 -0.65 -4.67 5.12
CA ILE A 63 0.08 -3.47 4.67
C ILE A 63 0.28 -2.40 5.75
N LEU A 64 -0.37 -2.54 6.91
CA LEU A 64 -0.22 -1.61 8.02
C LEU A 64 1.05 -1.94 8.82
N GLY A 65 2.01 -1.01 8.84
CA GLY A 65 3.30 -1.21 9.52
C GLY A 65 4.14 -2.32 8.90
N MET A 66 3.92 -2.66 7.63
CA MET A 66 4.54 -3.83 6.99
C MET A 66 6.07 -3.87 7.04
N HIS A 67 6.73 -2.71 7.09
CA HIS A 67 8.18 -2.57 7.16
C HIS A 67 8.76 -2.78 8.58
N LEU A 68 7.92 -2.94 9.60
CA LEU A 68 8.33 -3.20 10.98
C LEU A 68 8.53 -4.69 11.22
N THR A 69 9.38 -5.04 12.18
CA THR A 69 9.66 -6.43 12.59
C THR A 69 9.04 -6.76 13.94
N GLY A 70 8.59 -8.01 14.10
CA GLY A 70 7.89 -8.46 15.31
C GLY A 70 6.42 -8.02 15.36
N TYR A 71 5.74 -8.30 16.47
CA TYR A 71 4.36 -7.82 16.74
C TYR A 71 3.31 -8.14 15.65
N GLY A 72 3.52 -9.19 14.86
CA GLY A 72 2.65 -9.55 13.74
C GLY A 72 2.86 -8.73 12.46
N CYS A 73 3.88 -7.88 12.41
CA CYS A 73 4.30 -7.13 11.21
C CYS A 73 5.17 -8.00 10.29
N GLN A 74 5.16 -7.70 8.99
CA GLN A 74 5.79 -8.57 7.97
C GLN A 74 7.31 -8.46 7.90
N GLY A 75 7.92 -7.33 8.31
CA GLY A 75 9.34 -7.07 8.12
C GLY A 75 9.73 -6.85 6.65
N SER A 76 8.83 -6.28 5.85
CA SER A 76 9.05 -6.01 4.42
C SER A 76 10.14 -4.96 4.21
N THR A 77 10.74 -4.96 3.01
CA THR A 77 11.72 -3.93 2.66
C THR A 77 11.07 -2.55 2.46
N ALA A 78 11.88 -1.49 2.52
CA ALA A 78 11.41 -0.14 2.22
C ALA A 78 10.89 0.00 0.78
N SER A 79 11.52 -0.69 -0.18
CA SER A 79 11.07 -0.71 -1.59
C SER A 79 9.70 -1.37 -1.73
N GLN A 80 9.46 -2.48 -1.03
CA GLN A 80 8.16 -3.15 -0.98
C GLN A 80 7.09 -2.23 -0.38
N TYR A 81 7.39 -1.54 0.72
CA TYR A 81 6.48 -0.54 1.28
C TYR A 81 6.19 0.61 0.30
N GLY A 82 7.21 1.07 -0.44
CA GLY A 82 7.04 2.06 -1.50
C GLY A 82 6.09 1.61 -2.61
N LEU A 83 6.20 0.34 -3.06
CA LEU A 83 5.28 -0.24 -4.05
C LEU A 83 3.84 -0.25 -3.54
N VAL A 84 3.62 -0.65 -2.29
CA VAL A 84 2.28 -0.62 -1.69
C VAL A 84 1.71 0.80 -1.64
N CYS A 85 2.52 1.78 -1.21
CA CYS A 85 2.11 3.18 -1.21
C CYS A 85 1.72 3.65 -2.63
N ALA A 86 2.52 3.32 -3.65
CA ALA A 86 2.23 3.70 -5.03
C ALA A 86 0.91 3.11 -5.54
N GLU A 87 0.63 1.83 -5.29
CA GLU A 87 -0.60 1.18 -5.75
C GLU A 87 -1.86 1.67 -5.02
N VAL A 88 -1.76 1.97 -3.72
CA VAL A 88 -2.89 2.56 -2.98
C VAL A 88 -3.14 4.00 -3.44
N GLU A 89 -2.08 4.78 -3.66
CA GLU A 89 -2.17 6.16 -4.14
C GLU A 89 -2.62 6.28 -5.60
N ALA A 90 -2.41 5.24 -6.42
CA ALA A 90 -2.98 5.14 -7.76
C ALA A 90 -4.53 5.12 -7.76
N VAL A 91 -5.16 4.91 -6.59
CA VAL A 91 -6.58 5.18 -6.38
C VAL A 91 -6.78 6.57 -5.78
N ASP A 92 -6.18 6.85 -4.60
CA ASP A 92 -6.28 8.16 -3.95
C ASP A 92 -5.25 8.38 -2.84
N SER A 93 -4.76 9.62 -2.73
CA SER A 93 -3.77 10.02 -1.73
C SER A 93 -4.29 9.99 -0.29
N GLY A 94 -5.60 10.15 -0.06
CA GLY A 94 -6.23 10.01 1.26
C GLY A 94 -6.19 8.58 1.78
N LEU A 95 -6.39 7.59 0.90
CA LEU A 95 -6.23 6.17 1.24
C LEU A 95 -4.79 5.84 1.63
N ARG A 96 -3.82 6.30 0.84
CA ARG A 96 -2.38 6.12 1.15
C ARG A 96 -2.01 6.86 2.43
N SER A 97 -2.61 8.02 2.72
CA SER A 97 -2.40 8.75 3.98
C SER A 97 -2.82 7.96 5.20
N LEU A 98 -3.92 7.21 5.13
CA LEU A 98 -4.33 6.31 6.20
C LEU A 98 -3.26 5.23 6.45
N VAL A 99 -2.73 4.60 5.40
CA VAL A 99 -1.64 3.60 5.50
C VAL A 99 -0.37 4.22 6.09
N SER A 100 0.03 5.40 5.62
CA SER A 100 1.25 6.08 6.07
C SER A 100 1.17 6.55 7.51
N VAL A 101 0.06 7.16 7.93
CA VAL A 101 -0.14 7.62 9.32
C VAL A 101 -0.15 6.42 10.25
N GLN A 102 -0.84 5.35 9.90
CA GLN A 102 -0.91 4.17 10.74
C GLN A 102 0.45 3.47 10.86
N GLY A 103 1.11 3.20 9.74
CA GLY A 103 2.37 2.44 9.71
C GLY A 103 3.59 3.28 10.09
N SER A 104 3.90 4.31 9.30
CA SER A 104 5.16 5.05 9.40
C SER A 104 5.16 6.16 10.46
N LEU A 105 4.00 6.57 10.97
CA LEU A 105 3.94 7.55 12.07
C LEU A 105 3.57 6.87 13.39
N ALA A 106 2.35 6.36 13.50
CA ALA A 106 1.85 5.82 14.77
C ALA A 106 2.60 4.54 15.18
N MET A 107 2.52 3.47 14.38
CA MET A 107 3.17 2.19 14.70
C MET A 107 4.68 2.33 14.80
N TYR A 108 5.32 3.02 13.86
CA TYR A 108 6.77 3.25 13.91
C TYR A 108 7.21 4.00 15.18
N SER A 109 6.50 5.05 15.61
CA SER A 109 6.85 5.78 16.83
C SER A 109 6.81 4.90 18.08
N ILE A 110 5.84 3.98 18.15
CA ILE A 110 5.72 3.02 19.25
C ILE A 110 6.81 1.97 19.15
N HIS A 111 7.06 1.43 17.94
CA HIS A 111 8.08 0.42 17.71
C HIS A 111 9.50 0.92 18.04
N ALA A 112 9.81 2.17 17.67
CA ALA A 112 11.15 2.73 17.87
C ALA A 112 11.38 3.34 19.26
N TYR A 113 10.33 3.87 19.90
CA TYR A 113 10.47 4.69 21.11
C TYR A 113 9.56 4.27 22.27
N GLY A 114 8.70 3.26 22.09
CA GLY A 114 7.87 2.70 23.14
C GLY A 114 8.66 1.83 24.12
N SER A 115 8.10 1.62 25.31
CA SER A 115 8.57 0.60 26.24
C SER A 115 7.96 -0.77 25.90
N GLU A 116 8.63 -1.83 26.32
CA GLU A 116 8.03 -3.18 26.41
C GLU A 116 6.94 -3.25 27.50
#